data_AF-A0A4Q3Y2G4-F1
#
_entry.id   AF-A0A4Q3Y2G4-F1
#
_cell.length_a   1.000
_cell.length_b   1.000
_cell.length_c   1.000
_cell.angle_alpha   90.00
_cell.angle_beta   90.00
_cell.angle_gamma   90.00
#
_symmetry.space_group_name_H-M   'P 1'
#
loop_
_entity.id
_entity.type
_entity.pdbx_description
1 polymer ?
#
loop_
_entity_poly.entity_id
_entity_poly.type
_entity_poly.pdbx_seq_one_letter_code
_entity_poly.pdbx_strand_id
1 'polypeptide(L)'
;MIDPLSGEVITRTEVHHIAREKYGEASIPLSITSHREMTRRQMEEHPPDGPDPDNPVERMGRFLFGAADLLESIVDEMRAAAQLLIALAGKGIRGP
;
A
#
# COMPACT_ATOMS: atom_id res chain seq x y z
N MET A 1 2.60 10.87 -0.49
CA MET A 1 1.24 10.77 -1.08
C MET A 1 0.57 12.11 -0.88
N ILE A 2 0.00 12.71 -1.92
CA ILE A 2 -0.69 14.01 -1.84
C ILE A 2 -2.14 13.72 -1.47
N ASP A 3 -2.67 14.36 -0.44
CA ASP A 3 -4.10 14.30 -0.13
C ASP A 3 -4.88 14.88 -1.32
N PRO A 4 -5.74 14.09 -2.00
CA PRO A 4 -6.46 14.54 -3.18
C PRO A 4 -7.51 15.63 -2.89
N LEU A 5 -7.88 15.87 -1.63
CA LEU A 5 -8.83 16.89 -1.22
C LEU A 5 -8.17 18.21 -0.84
N SER A 6 -7.00 18.17 -0.20
CA SER A 6 -6.29 19.37 0.28
C SER A 6 -5.09 19.77 -0.58
N GLY A 7 -4.55 18.85 -1.38
CA GLY A 7 -3.30 19.04 -2.12
C GLY A 7 -2.05 19.01 -1.22
N GLU A 8 -2.19 18.74 0.08
CA GLU A 8 -1.07 18.64 1.00
C GLU A 8 -0.33 17.31 0.85
N VAL A 9 1.01 17.36 0.97
CA VAL A 9 1.80 16.15 1.10
C VAL A 9 1.52 15.54 2.47
N ILE A 10 0.93 14.35 2.51
CA ILE A 10 0.81 13.56 3.75
C ILE A 10 2.24 13.17 4.15
N THR A 11 2.76 13.86 5.18
CA THR A 11 4.11 13.64 5.71
C THR A 11 4.17 12.58 6.80
N ARG A 12 3.01 12.22 7.39
CA ARG A 12 2.97 11.24 8.48
C ARG A 12 2.92 9.83 7.92
N THR A 13 3.94 9.05 8.24
CA THR A 13 4.08 7.64 7.86
C THR A 13 3.97 6.71 9.07
N GLU A 14 3.51 5.48 8.84
CA GLU A 14 3.50 4.38 9.79
C GLU A 14 4.25 3.17 9.20
N VAL A 15 4.77 2.31 10.08
CA VAL A 15 5.48 1.09 9.68
C VAL A 15 4.46 -0.01 9.42
N HIS A 16 4.49 -0.57 8.21
CA HIS A 16 3.59 -1.63 7.77
C HIS A 16 4.32 -2.96 7.63
N HIS A 17 3.80 -4.02 8.27
CA HIS A 17 4.32 -5.38 8.11
C HIS A 17 3.75 -6.02 6.84
N ILE A 18 4.64 -6.35 5.90
CA ILE A 18 4.24 -6.91 4.59
C ILE A 18 3.48 -8.23 4.77
N ALA A 19 3.93 -9.09 5.68
CA ALA A 19 3.29 -10.38 5.92
C ALA A 19 2.21 -10.37 7.02
N ARG A 20 1.86 -9.20 7.59
CA ARG A 20 1.29 -9.01 8.95
C ARG A 20 2.32 -9.32 10.05
N GLU A 21 2.25 -8.59 11.16
CA GLU A 21 3.22 -8.62 12.28
C GLU A 21 3.49 -10.04 12.78
N LYS A 22 2.43 -10.84 12.97
CA LYS A 22 2.55 -12.22 13.48
C LYS A 22 3.23 -13.23 12.55
N TYR A 23 3.42 -12.91 11.26
CA TYR A 23 4.02 -13.84 10.29
C TYR A 23 5.39 -13.37 9.78
N GLY A 24 5.80 -12.13 10.06
CA GLY A 24 7.10 -11.64 9.64
C GLY A 24 7.42 -10.20 10.02
N GLU A 25 8.72 -9.95 10.16
CA GLU A 25 9.31 -8.67 10.55
C GLU A 25 9.54 -7.72 9.37
N ALA A 26 9.44 -8.22 8.13
CA ALA A 26 9.66 -7.41 6.93
C ALA A 26 8.61 -6.29 6.88
N SER A 27 9.09 -5.06 6.90
CA SER A 27 8.24 -3.88 7.00
C SER A 27 8.71 -2.74 6.11
N ILE A 28 7.77 -1.84 5.78
CA ILE A 28 8.00 -0.66 4.96
C ILE A 28 7.28 0.56 5.55
N PRO A 29 7.83 1.78 5.38
CA PRO A 29 7.12 2.99 5.74
C PRO A 29 6.02 3.26 4.69
N LEU A 30 4.79 3.46 5.15
CA LEU A 30 3.64 3.85 4.34
C LEU A 30 2.98 5.11 4.88
N SER A 31 2.28 5.85 4.04
CA SER A 31 1.38 6.90 4.54
C SER A 31 0.30 6.29 5.44
N ILE A 32 -0.24 7.05 6.40
CA ILE A 32 -1.34 6.55 7.26
C ILE A 32 -2.51 6.00 6.45
N THR A 33 -2.88 6.69 5.35
CA THR A 33 -3.99 6.27 4.49
C THR A 33 -3.69 4.93 3.82
N SER A 34 -2.51 4.80 3.22
CA SER A 34 -2.07 3.53 2.60
C SER A 34 -1.95 2.42 3.62
N HIS A 35 -1.44 2.73 4.82
CA HIS A 35 -1.29 1.77 5.90
C HIS A 35 -2.63 1.15 6.31
N ARG A 36 -3.68 1.98 6.46
CA ARG A 36 -5.03 1.52 6.79
C ARG A 36 -5.62 0.63 5.69
N GLU A 37 -5.48 1.05 4.44
CA GLU A 37 -6.03 0.29 3.31
C GLU A 37 -5.31 -1.06 3.13
N MET A 38 -3.99 -1.09 3.22
CA MET A 38 -3.24 -2.35 3.14
C MET A 38 -3.55 -3.26 4.32
N THR A 39 -3.72 -2.71 5.53
CA THR A 39 -4.16 -3.50 6.69
C THR A 39 -5.56 -4.09 6.46
N ARG A 40 -6.49 -3.32 5.89
CA ARG A 40 -7.84 -3.82 5.54
C ARG A 40 -7.74 -5.01 4.59
N ARG A 41 -7.00 -4.89 3.48
CA ARG A 41 -6.80 -5.98 2.51
C ARG A 41 -6.22 -7.24 3.17
N GLN A 42 -5.21 -7.08 4.01
CA GLN A 42 -4.61 -8.19 4.76
C GLN A 42 -5.60 -8.92 5.69
N MET A 43 -6.57 -8.21 6.26
CA MET A 43 -7.55 -8.77 7.19
C MET A 43 -8.79 -9.34 6.49
N GLU A 44 -9.21 -8.74 5.38
CA GLU A 44 -10.48 -9.04 4.71
C GLU A 44 -10.32 -9.93 3.47
N GLU A 45 -9.19 -9.83 2.76
CA GLU A 45 -9.02 -10.43 1.43
C GLU A 45 -8.04 -11.61 1.43
N HIS A 46 -7.11 -11.66 2.39
CA HIS A 46 -6.20 -12.79 2.52
C HIS A 46 -6.92 -14.04 3.04
N PRO A 47 -6.45 -15.25 2.72
CA PRO A 47 -7.01 -16.48 3.28
C PRO A 47 -7.01 -16.46 4.83
N PRO A 48 -7.95 -17.17 5.49
CA PRO A 48 -7.97 -17.30 6.95
C PRO A 48 -6.65 -17.81 7.52
N ASP A 49 -6.42 -17.56 8.80
CA ASP A 49 -5.23 -17.99 9.52
C ASP A 49 -5.13 -19.52 9.55
N GLY A 50 -3.95 -20.06 9.27
CA GLY A 50 -3.67 -21.48 9.46
C GLY A 50 -3.48 -21.85 10.94
N PRO A 51 -3.36 -23.14 11.25
CA PRO A 51 -3.25 -23.63 12.62
C PRO A 51 -1.88 -23.37 13.26
N ASP A 52 -0.85 -23.08 12.47
CA ASP A 52 0.53 -22.88 12.92
C ASP A 52 1.12 -21.62 12.27
N PRO A 53 1.15 -20.48 12.99
CA PRO A 53 1.65 -19.22 12.44
C PRO A 53 3.17 -19.22 12.20
N ASP A 54 3.91 -20.13 12.82
CA ASP A 54 5.35 -20.25 12.62
C ASP A 54 5.69 -21.11 11.39
N ASN A 55 4.69 -21.72 10.76
CA ASN A 55 4.88 -22.53 9.58
C ASN A 55 5.54 -21.72 8.45
N PRO A 56 6.73 -22.12 7.97
CA PRO A 56 7.49 -21.32 7.01
C PRO A 56 6.78 -21.16 5.65
N VAL A 57 5.94 -22.12 5.27
CA VAL A 57 5.18 -22.07 4.01
C VAL A 57 4.04 -21.05 4.13
N GLU A 58 3.31 -21.03 5.25
CA GLU A 58 2.28 -20.00 5.49
C GLU A 58 2.91 -18.60 5.51
N ARG A 59 4.00 -18.42 6.26
CA ARG A 59 4.72 -17.13 6.33
C ARG A 59 5.17 -16.63 4.97
N MET A 60 5.69 -17.52 4.12
CA MET A 60 6.08 -17.17 2.75
C MET A 60 4.87 -16.79 1.89
N GLY A 61 3.75 -17.52 2.01
CA GLY A 61 2.51 -17.17 1.34
C GLY A 61 1.98 -15.80 1.75
N ARG A 62 1.98 -15.50 3.05
CA ARG A 62 1.56 -14.20 3.61
C ARG A 62 2.41 -13.05 3.09
N PHE A 63 3.74 -13.25 3.04
CA PHE A 63 4.65 -12.26 2.46
C PHE A 63 4.33 -12.00 0.98
N LEU A 64 4.09 -13.05 0.19
CA LEU A 64 3.76 -12.91 -1.24
C LEU A 64 2.44 -12.17 -1.46
N PHE A 65 1.40 -12.47 -0.66
CA PHE A 65 0.14 -11.71 -0.73
C PHE A 65 0.35 -10.23 -0.41
N GLY A 66 1.02 -9.89 0.69
CA GLY A 66 1.26 -8.48 1.02
C GLY A 66 2.20 -7.77 0.05
N ALA A 67 3.16 -8.48 -0.56
CA ALA A 67 3.98 -7.93 -1.63
C ALA A 67 3.16 -7.66 -2.90
N ALA A 68 2.19 -8.50 -3.22
CA ALA A 68 1.25 -8.25 -4.32
C ALA A 68 0.38 -7.01 -4.03
N ASP A 69 -0.18 -6.90 -2.83
CA ASP A 69 -0.98 -5.73 -2.40
C ASP A 69 -0.17 -4.42 -2.52
N LEU A 70 1.11 -4.46 -2.16
CA LEU A 70 2.01 -3.33 -2.29
C LEU A 70 2.21 -2.93 -3.76
N LEU A 71 2.45 -3.90 -4.64
CA LEU A 71 2.64 -3.66 -6.07
C LEU A 71 1.36 -3.07 -6.70
N GLU A 72 0.19 -3.58 -6.33
CA GLU A 72 -1.09 -3.02 -6.79
C GLU A 72 -1.28 -1.58 -6.33
N SER A 73 -0.98 -1.29 -5.06
CA SER A 73 -1.05 0.07 -4.50
C SER A 73 -0.14 1.04 -5.26
N ILE A 74 1.09 0.63 -5.58
CA ILE A 74 2.02 1.43 -6.40
C ILE A 74 1.42 1.69 -7.79
N VAL A 75 0.85 0.67 -8.43
CA VAL A 75 0.23 0.80 -9.75
C VAL A 75 -0.96 1.76 -9.71
N ASP A 76 -1.80 1.72 -8.67
CA ASP A 76 -2.94 2.62 -8.52
C ASP A 76 -2.50 4.08 -8.30
N GLU A 77 -1.45 4.30 -7.50
CA GLU A 77 -0.86 5.63 -7.32
C GLU A 77 -0.24 6.17 -8.62
N MET A 78 0.44 5.32 -9.40
CA MET A 78 0.94 5.71 -10.71
C MET A 78 -0.19 6.14 -11.66
N ARG A 79 -1.33 5.43 -11.63
CA ARG A 79 -2.52 5.79 -12.42
C ARG A 79 -3.12 7.12 -11.96
N ALA A 80 -3.25 7.33 -10.65
CA ALA A 80 -3.76 8.58 -10.08
C ALA A 80 -2.86 9.78 -10.44
N ALA A 81 -1.55 9.62 -10.31
CA ALA A 81 -0.57 10.63 -10.72
C ALA A 81 -0.66 10.94 -12.22
N ALA A 82 -0.76 9.91 -13.08
CA ALA A 82 -0.92 10.10 -14.53
C ALA A 82 -2.20 10.87 -14.88
N GLN A 83 -3.33 10.56 -14.23
CA GLN A 83 -4.59 11.28 -14.42
C GLN A 83 -4.47 12.76 -14.02
N LEU A 84 -3.83 13.04 -12.87
CA LEU A 84 -3.58 14.40 -12.42
C LEU A 84 -2.72 15.18 -13.43
N LEU A 85 -1.63 14.59 -13.92
CA LEU A 85 -0.75 15.21 -14.89
C LEU A 85 -1.49 15.56 -16.20
N ILE A 86 -2.32 14.65 -16.72
CA ILE A 86 -3.14 14.90 -17.91
C ILE A 86 -4.15 16.03 -17.65
N ALA A 87 -4.79 16.05 -16.48
CA ALA A 87 -5.74 17.11 -16.11
C ALA A 87 -5.07 18.49 -15.99
N LEU A 88 -3.84 18.55 -15.44
CA LEU A 88 -3.05 19.77 -15.36
C LEU A 88 -2.64 20.26 -16.77
N ALA A 89 -2.20 19.35 -17.64
CA ALA A 89 -1.89 19.68 -19.03
C ALA A 89 -3.12 20.26 -19.77
N GLY A 90 -4.31 19.70 -19.54
CA GLY A 90 -5.57 20.22 -20.07
C GLY A 90 -5.93 21.63 -19.58
N LYS A 91 -5.40 22.06 -18.44
CA LYS A 91 -5.53 23.43 -17.90
C LYS A 91 -4.44 24.38 -18.41
N GLY A 92 -3.60 23.94 -19.35
CA GLY A 92 -2.51 24.74 -19.90
C GLY A 92 -1.30 24.90 -18.97
N ILE A 93 -1.31 24.21 -17.81
CA ILE A 93 -0.16 24.18 -16.90
C ILE A 93 0.94 23.39 -17.59
N ARG A 94 2.12 24.00 -17.70
CA ARG A 94 3.32 23.37 -18.23
C ARG A 94 4.21 22.97 -17.07
N GLY A 95 4.91 21.84 -17.23
CA GLY A 95 5.98 21.48 -16.31
C GLY A 95 7.10 22.53 -16.33
N PRO A 96 8.08 22.40 -15.42
CA PRO A 96 9.32 23.19 -15.54
C PRO A 96 9.96 23.04 -16.93
#